data_AF-A0A382QVD2-F1
#
_entry.id   AF-A0A382QVD2-F1
#
_cell.length_a   1.000
_cell.length_b   1.000
_cell.length_c   1.000
_cell.angle_alpha   90.00
_cell.angle_beta   90.00
_cell.angle_gamma   90.00
#
_symmetry.space_group_name_H-M   'P 1'
#
loop_
_entity.id
_entity.type
_entity.pdbx_description
1 polymer ?
#
loop_
_entity_poly.entity_id
_entity_poly.type
_entity_poly.pdbx_seq_one_letter_code
_entity_poly.pdbx_strand_id
1 'polypeptide(L)' 'MDEMTFCERLLNEYKTAHTPGSSFGYKGFVRASICGEVKEVKKGLRQLVLFTKSLTKK' A
#
# COMPACT_ATOMS: atom_id res chain seq x y z
N MET A 1 -13.26 0.49 3.82
CA MET A 1 -12.19 1.50 3.88
C MET A 1 -11.88 1.92 2.46
N ASP A 2 -11.82 3.21 2.18
CA ASP A 2 -11.47 3.74 0.86
C ASP A 2 -9.95 3.72 0.62
N GLU A 3 -9.53 3.87 -0.64
CA GLU A 3 -8.11 3.81 -1.04
C GLU A 3 -7.23 4.93 -0.45
N MET A 4 -7.80 6.11 -0.14
CA MET A 4 -7.02 7.18 0.48
C MET A 4 -6.68 6.81 1.93
N THR A 5 -7.69 6.42 2.70
CA THR A 5 -7.51 5.93 4.07
C THR A 5 -6.61 4.69 4.11
N PHE A 6 -6.73 3.79 3.13
CA PHE A 6 -5.85 2.62 3.01
C PHE A 6 -4.39 3.02 2.87
N CYS A 7 -4.07 3.92 1.92
CA CYS A 7 -2.71 4.37 1.67
C CYS A 7 -2.14 5.18 2.85
N GLU A 8 -2.95 6.02 3.49
CA GLU A 8 -2.54 6.79 4.66
C GLU A 8 -2.17 5.87 5.83
N ARG A 9 -3.01 4.87 6.13
CA ARG A 9 -2.72 3.90 7.20
C ARG A 9 -1.48 3.06 6.90
N LEU A 10 -1.33 2.57 5.66
CA LEU A 10 -0.15 1.83 5.25
C LEU A 10 1.15 2.67 5.41
N LEU A 11 1.08 3.95 5.08
CA LEU A 11 2.19 4.89 5.29
C LEU A 11 2.48 5.08 6.77
N ASN A 12 1.47 5.30 7.60
CA ASN A 12 1.64 5.62 9.01
C ASN A 12 2.09 4.40 9.85
N GLU A 13 1.43 3.26 9.67
CA GLU A 13 1.64 2.03 10.46
C GLU A 13 2.85 1.22 9.98
N TYR A 14 3.06 1.14 8.65
CA TYR A 14 4.10 0.28 8.05
C TYR A 14 5.19 1.05 7.32
N LYS A 15 5.18 2.40 7.35
CA LYS A 15 6.18 3.26 6.69
C LYS A 15 6.35 2.96 5.20
N THR A 16 5.24 2.64 4.52
CA THR A 16 5.24 2.27 3.11
C THR A 16 4.27 3.12 2.32
N ALA A 17 4.79 3.97 1.43
CA ALA A 17 3.95 4.82 0.57
C ALA A 17 3.44 4.04 -0.66
N HIS A 18 2.14 4.15 -0.93
CA HIS A 18 1.51 3.75 -2.18
C HIS A 18 0.64 4.89 -2.69
N THR A 19 0.43 4.97 -4.00
CA THR A 19 -0.47 6.00 -4.57
C THR A 19 -1.90 5.45 -4.64
N PRO A 20 -2.91 6.17 -4.09
CA PRO A 20 -4.31 5.80 -4.27
C PRO A 20 -4.68 5.77 -5.76
N GLY A 21 -5.45 4.77 -6.19
CA GLY A 21 -5.89 4.64 -7.57
C GLY A 21 -6.82 5.75 -8.03
N SER A 22 -7.53 6.41 -7.10
CA SER A 22 -8.33 7.60 -7.36
C SER A 22 -7.54 8.76 -7.99
N SER A 23 -6.24 8.88 -7.70
CA SER A 23 -5.36 9.84 -8.38
C SER A 23 -5.21 9.61 -9.89
N PHE A 24 -5.61 8.43 -10.37
CA PHE A 24 -5.60 8.03 -11.79
C PHE A 24 -7.01 7.73 -12.34
N GLY A 25 -8.07 8.01 -11.57
CA GLY A 25 -9.45 7.67 -11.96
C GLY A 25 -9.86 6.20 -11.73
N TYR A 26 -9.05 5.40 -11.03
CA TYR A 26 -9.32 3.98 -10.74
C TYR A 26 -9.62 3.74 -9.26
N LYS A 27 -10.90 3.78 -8.89
CA LYS A 27 -11.35 3.53 -7.51
C LYS A 27 -11.12 2.08 -7.07
N GLY A 28 -10.81 1.86 -5.81
CA GLY A 28 -10.57 0.52 -5.25
C GLY A 28 -9.23 -0.11 -5.58
N PHE A 29 -8.33 0.63 -6.25
CA PHE A 29 -6.96 0.18 -6.56
C PHE A 29 -5.92 1.04 -5.84
N VAL A 30 -4.70 0.52 -5.73
CA VAL A 30 -3.50 1.25 -5.31
C VAL A 30 -2.36 0.95 -6.27
N ARG A 31 -1.43 1.89 -6.44
CA ARG A 31 -0.26 1.73 -7.31
C ARG A 31 1.01 1.63 -6.48
N ALA A 32 1.81 0.60 -6.76
CA ALA A 32 3.15 0.42 -6.21
C ALA A 32 4.20 0.81 -7.27
N SER A 33 5.24 1.53 -6.86
CA SER A 33 6.43 1.75 -7.70
C SER A 33 7.39 0.57 -7.55
N ILE A 34 7.85 0.02 -8.67
CA ILE A 34 8.83 -1.08 -8.70
C ILE A 34 10.19 -0.64 -9.25
N CYS A 35 10.38 0.67 -9.46
CA CYS A 35 11.60 1.22 -10.06
C CYS A 35 12.76 1.39 -9.06
N GLY A 36 12.57 0.99 -7.80
CA GLY A 36 13.61 1.06 -6.76
C GLY A 36 14.49 -0.20 -6.71
N GLU A 37 15.43 -0.22 -5.79
CA GLU A 37 16.25 -1.41 -5.55
C GLU A 37 15.39 -2.63 -5.19
N VAL A 38 15.72 -3.80 -5.75
CA VAL A 38 14.95 -5.04 -5.58
C VAL A 38 14.68 -5.36 -4.11
N LYS A 39 15.64 -5.10 -3.21
CA LYS A 39 15.49 -5.34 -1.77
C LYS A 39 14.42 -4.43 -1.15
N GLU A 40 14.45 -3.14 -1.47
CA GLU A 40 13.48 -2.17 -0.95
C GLU A 40 12.09 -2.38 -1.56
N VAL A 41 12.00 -2.68 -2.86
CA VAL A 41 10.72 -3.03 -3.50
C VAL A 41 10.10 -4.26 -2.85
N LYS A 42 10.89 -5.32 -2.62
CA LYS A 42 10.41 -6.53 -1.93
C LYS A 42 9.96 -6.25 -0.50
N LYS A 43 10.67 -5.37 0.22
CA LYS A 43 10.29 -4.96 1.58
C LYS A 43 8.96 -4.21 1.59
N GLY A 44 8.77 -3.24 0.69
CA GLY A 44 7.51 -2.48 0.56
C GLY A 44 6.32 -3.38 0.20
N LEU A 45 6.49 -4.31 -0.74
CA LEU A 45 5.45 -5.29 -1.09
C LEU A 45 5.13 -6.23 0.08
N ARG A 46 6.13 -6.65 0.86
CA ARG A 46 5.92 -7.46 2.08
C ARG A 46 5.13 -6.68 3.14
N GLN A 47 5.44 -5.39 3.34
CA GLN A 47 4.71 -4.53 4.27
C GLN A 47 3.24 -4.37 3.86
N LEU A 48 2.96 -4.20 2.56
CA LEU A 48 1.60 -4.20 2.01
C LEU A 48 0.85 -5.50 2.36
N VAL A 49 1.46 -6.67 2.16
CA VAL A 49 0.85 -7.97 2.49
C VAL A 49 0.62 -8.14 4.00
N LEU A 50 1.53 -7.65 4.84
CA LEU A 50 1.35 -7.71 6.30
C LEU A 50 0.22 -6.80 6.76
N PHE A 51 0.11 -5.60 6.20
CA PHE A 51 -1.01 -4.69 6.45
C PHE A 51 -2.35 -5.30 6.02
N THR A 52 -2.46 -5.86 4.81
CA THR A 52 -3.72 -6.47 4.38
C THR A 52 -4.14 -7.64 5.29
N LYS A 53 -3.17 -8.43 5.78
CA LYS A 53 -3.44 -9.49 6.76
C LYS A 53 -3.93 -8.95 8.10
N SER A 54 -3.41 -7.81 8.58
CA SER A 54 -3.86 -7.22 9.84
C SER A 54 -5.30 -6.71 9.76
N LEU A 55 -5.75 -6.29 8.58
CA LEU A 55 -7.15 -5.90 8.33
C LEU A 55 -8.12 -7.09 8.32
N THR A 56 -7.65 -8.30 7.97
CA THR A 56 -8.49 -9.50 7.86
C THR A 56 -8.64 -10.31 9.13
N LYS A 57 -7.89 -10.00 10.20
CA LYS A 57 -8.10 -10.62 11.51
C LYS A 57 -9.40 -10.06 12.10
N LYS A 58 -10.46 -10.87 12.04
CA LYS A 58 -11.65 -10.74 12.91
C LYS A 58 -11.27 -10.97 14.36
#